data_AF-A0A812L697-F1
#
_entry.id   AF-A0A812L697-F1
#
_cell.length_a   1.000
_cell.length_b   1.000
_cell.length_c   1.000
_cell.angle_alpha   90.00
_cell.angle_beta   90.00
_cell.angle_gamma   90.00
#
_symmetry.space_group_name_H-M   'P 1'
#
loop_
_entity.id
_entity.type
_entity.pdbx_description
1 polymer ?
#
loop_
_entity_poly.entity_id
_entity_poly.type
_entity_poly.pdbx_seq_one_letter_code
_entity_poly.pdbx_strand_id
1 'polypeptide(L)'
;MKSFKLVMMPCVLLLQCSMSDADVFPVHLMLQAAVGQEADRVQASCVPDASATRWRQGFAGAVETMMQKTKRTMQLGLASLARGVLMLLDESSSCGDLVTFRQLKEQAKRLDVLASTRSLAGLDASVKYEPLKALTVGGVDVHLELNALLVAWQMNRGPKEVGSTLAKFLADFSEDDAVEAGEVPDAPEEPMAAVQHRPGSLQRKGQFWITMLNQALSKLSVAGDRPIVEACISDDLAGFHADRFDEAFGRMMQKTQRSMQAGLRLLATTIQALLATLEEGGQCPQLHSSQGVDRLRLSANRLETLVGTRSLINPGVKVKYEAMQMLTVGGLDVHLELNKLIGAWISDNRAEQVGDGLAEFFEDFNAKEETDTSNGQESMQEPELVRMMLDAVAAAGEGEVVNCFEIGQLEVFAHQVESSLEHMLKKRRKTMQQGLRELADAVSKLFTSLPVECRELPGARAILQGASKLRKLTRMTLVDYGAYIKYEALKSLEVGGVAVHAELNAFIAAWKLRSRLEAGQPLGILFKRLSSITGHDENYWHAQASEGLS
;
A
#
# COMPACT_ATOMS: atom_id res chain seq x y z
N MET A 1 1.82 -8.96 38.38
CA MET A 1 2.09 -7.89 37.41
C MET A 1 3.15 -6.97 37.98
N LYS A 2 4.41 -7.13 37.54
CA LYS A 2 5.55 -6.31 37.99
C LYS A 2 5.89 -5.34 36.86
N SER A 3 5.67 -4.04 37.08
CA SER A 3 6.16 -2.99 36.19
C SER A 3 7.68 -3.05 36.10
N PHE A 4 8.21 -3.33 34.91
CA PHE A 4 9.58 -2.99 34.58
C PHE A 4 9.68 -1.46 34.49
N LYS A 5 10.04 -0.83 35.61
CA LYS A 5 10.56 0.53 35.61
C LYS A 5 11.94 0.46 34.95
N LEU A 6 12.05 1.00 33.74
CA LEU A 6 13.33 1.31 33.13
C LEU A 6 14.05 2.30 34.05
N VAL A 7 15.05 1.83 34.79
CA VAL A 7 15.93 2.67 35.59
C VAL A 7 16.80 3.43 34.60
N MET A 8 16.38 4.65 34.24
CA MET A 8 17.24 5.61 33.56
C MET A 8 18.21 6.19 34.58
N MET A 9 19.47 5.81 34.41
CA MET A 9 20.61 6.37 35.12
C MET A 9 20.79 7.84 34.69
N PRO A 10 20.77 8.83 35.60
CA PRO A 10 21.15 10.19 35.28
C PRO A 10 22.68 10.27 35.31
N CYS A 11 23.31 9.91 34.19
CA CYS A 11 24.74 10.15 33.98
C CYS A 11 24.93 11.10 32.80
N VAL A 12 24.29 12.28 32.89
CA VAL A 12 24.67 13.46 32.11
C VAL A 12 25.67 14.23 32.95
N LEU A 13 26.91 13.74 32.95
CA LEU A 13 28.09 14.49 33.39
C LEU A 13 29.21 14.19 32.40
N LEU A 14 29.46 15.16 31.52
CA LEU A 14 30.77 15.52 30.98
C LEU A 14 31.75 14.35 30.74
N LEU A 15 31.52 13.57 29.69
CA LEU A 15 32.60 12.90 28.96
C LEU A 15 32.78 13.64 27.63
N GLN A 16 33.44 14.80 27.70
CA GLN A 16 34.26 15.25 26.59
C GLN A 16 35.46 14.30 26.52
N CYS A 17 35.26 13.10 25.98
CA CYS A 17 36.37 12.34 25.42
C CYS A 17 36.84 13.15 24.22
N SER A 18 37.88 13.95 24.40
CA SER A 18 38.70 14.41 23.29
C SER A 18 39.19 13.15 22.58
N MET A 19 38.61 12.85 21.41
CA MET A 19 39.22 11.88 20.51
C MET A 19 40.63 12.40 20.24
N SER A 20 41.64 11.64 20.65
CA SER A 20 43.01 11.90 20.25
C SER A 20 43.07 11.89 18.72
N ASP A 21 44.00 12.66 18.13
CA ASP A 21 44.19 12.80 16.67
C ASP A 21 44.36 11.46 15.91
N ALA A 22 44.43 10.32 16.59
CA ALA A 22 44.58 8.98 16.03
C ALA A 22 43.26 8.26 15.69
N ASP A 23 42.09 8.68 16.23
CA ASP A 23 40.80 8.01 15.99
C ASP A 23 39.90 8.82 15.05
N VAL A 24 40.41 9.11 13.85
CA VAL A 24 39.65 9.81 12.82
C VAL A 24 38.58 8.88 12.26
N PHE A 25 37.30 9.13 12.55
CA PHE A 25 36.15 8.38 12.00
C PHE A 25 36.24 8.30 10.46
N PRO A 26 36.54 7.14 9.85
CA PRO A 26 36.85 7.06 8.42
C PRO A 26 35.55 7.04 7.60
N VAL A 27 35.21 8.20 7.03
CA VAL A 27 33.94 8.41 6.29
C VAL A 27 33.81 7.49 5.07
N HIS A 28 34.91 7.15 4.40
CA HIS A 28 34.87 6.19 3.28
C HIS A 28 34.39 4.80 3.73
N LEU A 29 34.82 4.29 4.90
CA LEU A 29 34.33 3.01 5.45
C LEU A 29 32.84 3.08 5.83
N MET A 30 32.36 4.25 6.23
CA MET A 30 30.94 4.48 6.46
C MET A 30 30.16 4.46 5.13
N LEU A 31 30.68 5.10 4.08
CA LEU A 31 30.05 5.07 2.76
C LEU A 31 30.05 3.65 2.17
N GLN A 32 31.14 2.88 2.32
CA GLN A 32 31.20 1.47 1.95
C GLN A 32 30.05 0.68 2.56
N ALA A 33 29.82 0.83 3.87
CA ALA A 33 28.73 0.15 4.55
C ALA A 33 27.34 0.67 4.15
N ALA A 34 27.23 1.92 3.72
CA ALA A 34 25.98 2.51 3.22
C ALA A 34 25.63 2.04 1.81
N VAL A 35 26.61 1.75 0.95
CA VAL A 35 26.38 1.28 -0.43
C VAL A 35 26.31 -0.24 -0.59
N GLY A 36 26.68 -0.99 0.45
CA GLY A 36 26.61 -2.46 0.46
C GLY A 36 27.47 -3.07 -0.62
N GLN A 37 26.87 -3.50 -1.72
CA GLN A 37 27.54 -4.29 -2.75
C GLN A 37 28.49 -3.51 -3.64
N GLU A 38 28.30 -2.19 -3.72
CA GLU A 38 29.24 -1.31 -4.39
C GLU A 38 30.39 -0.87 -3.46
N ALA A 39 30.55 -1.49 -2.27
CA ALA A 39 31.54 -1.10 -1.26
C ALA A 39 32.98 -1.08 -1.81
N ASP A 40 33.37 -2.07 -2.61
CA ASP A 40 34.72 -2.17 -3.17
C ASP A 40 35.09 -0.99 -4.09
N ARG A 41 34.08 -0.27 -4.60
CA ARG A 41 34.25 0.92 -5.46
C ARG A 41 34.47 2.20 -4.66
N VAL A 42 34.10 2.22 -3.37
CA VAL A 42 34.27 3.38 -2.49
C VAL A 42 35.62 3.28 -1.79
N GLN A 43 36.64 3.89 -2.38
CA GLN A 43 38.00 3.91 -1.84
C GLN A 43 38.27 5.18 -1.01
N ALA A 44 39.22 5.13 -0.09
CA ALA A 44 39.59 6.31 0.72
C ALA A 44 39.98 7.52 -0.15
N SER A 45 40.64 7.28 -1.29
CA SER A 45 41.06 8.32 -2.24
C SER A 45 39.90 9.05 -2.92
N CYS A 46 38.69 8.49 -2.92
CA CYS A 46 37.54 9.09 -3.57
C CYS A 46 36.68 9.97 -2.65
N VAL A 47 37.01 10.01 -1.35
CA VAL A 47 36.36 10.89 -0.37
C VAL A 47 37.40 11.90 0.12
N PRO A 48 37.40 13.16 -0.37
CA PRO A 48 38.39 14.14 0.05
C PRO A 48 38.37 14.39 1.56
N ASP A 49 39.53 14.51 2.20
CA ASP A 49 39.63 14.71 3.66
C ASP A 49 38.87 15.94 4.16
N ALA A 50 38.83 17.00 3.34
CA ALA A 50 38.06 18.20 3.62
C ALA A 50 36.55 17.92 3.67
N SER A 51 36.03 17.12 2.72
CA SER A 51 34.64 16.69 2.63
C SER A 51 34.27 15.79 3.80
N ALA A 52 35.13 14.81 4.11
CA ALA A 52 34.96 13.93 5.26
C ALA A 52 34.90 14.71 6.58
N THR A 53 35.80 15.70 6.76
CA THR A 53 35.83 16.54 7.96
C THR A 53 34.58 17.41 8.08
N ARG A 54 34.16 18.05 6.98
CA ARG A 54 32.95 18.87 6.94
C ARG A 54 31.70 18.04 7.22
N TRP A 55 31.61 16.84 6.66
CA TRP A 55 30.50 15.93 6.92
C TRP A 55 30.46 15.53 8.39
N ARG A 56 31.58 15.13 9.00
CA ARG A 56 31.63 14.75 10.42
C ARG A 56 31.14 15.87 11.33
N GLN A 57 31.62 17.09 11.11
CA GLN A 57 31.21 18.27 11.89
C GLN A 57 29.72 18.59 11.69
N GLY A 58 29.26 18.57 10.43
CA GLY A 58 27.85 18.82 10.10
C GLY A 58 26.90 17.75 10.65
N PHE A 59 27.31 16.48 10.60
CA PHE A 59 26.54 15.36 11.13
C PHE A 59 26.48 15.41 12.67
N ALA A 60 27.60 15.67 13.34
CA ALA A 60 27.64 15.87 14.79
C ALA A 60 26.72 17.02 15.22
N GLY A 61 26.78 18.16 14.54
CA GLY A 61 25.91 19.31 14.81
C GLY A 61 24.42 19.02 14.54
N ALA A 62 24.12 18.24 13.50
CA ALA A 62 22.75 17.79 13.22
C ALA A 62 22.22 16.88 14.34
N VAL A 63 23.01 15.93 14.81
CA VAL A 63 22.69 15.06 15.96
C VAL A 63 22.46 15.89 17.22
N GLU A 64 23.38 16.80 17.55
CA GLU A 64 23.24 17.68 18.72
C GLU A 64 21.96 18.52 18.65
N THR A 65 21.62 19.03 17.47
CA THR A 65 20.37 19.77 17.25
C THR A 65 19.15 18.88 17.52
N MET A 66 19.12 17.64 17.00
CA MET A 66 18.02 16.70 17.25
C MET A 66 17.88 16.33 18.74
N MET A 67 19.00 16.26 19.47
CA MET A 67 19.04 15.94 20.90
C MET A 67 18.44 17.01 21.82
N GLN A 68 18.14 18.20 21.29
CA GLN A 68 17.35 19.21 22.01
C GLN A 68 15.87 18.81 22.16
N LYS A 69 15.42 17.74 21.49
CA LYS A 69 14.10 17.10 21.68
C LYS A 69 12.91 18.06 21.53
N THR A 70 13.03 19.07 20.69
CA THR A 70 11.89 19.89 20.27
C THR A 70 11.53 19.57 18.83
N LYS A 71 10.27 19.77 18.46
CA LYS A 71 9.82 19.59 17.06
C LYS A 71 10.68 20.39 16.07
N ARG A 72 10.94 21.66 16.40
CA ARG A 72 11.72 22.57 15.55
C ARG A 72 13.16 22.10 15.39
N THR A 73 13.80 21.67 16.47
CA THR A 73 15.20 21.24 16.44
C THR A 73 15.34 19.87 15.79
N MET A 74 14.39 18.96 15.99
CA MET A 74 14.30 17.70 15.26
C MET A 74 14.22 17.94 13.76
N GLN A 75 13.31 18.82 13.34
CA GLN A 75 13.14 19.21 11.94
C GLN A 75 14.42 19.82 11.35
N LEU A 76 15.05 20.77 12.06
CA LEU A 76 16.30 21.40 11.61
C LEU A 76 17.46 20.39 11.50
N GLY A 77 17.56 19.48 12.47
CA GLY A 77 18.59 18.45 12.49
C GLY A 77 18.43 17.45 11.34
N LEU A 78 17.20 17.00 11.04
CA LEU A 78 16.90 16.15 9.89
C LEU A 78 17.28 16.81 8.55
N ALA A 79 16.91 18.09 8.37
CA ALA A 79 17.29 18.85 7.17
C ALA A 79 18.80 19.07 7.07
N SER A 80 19.49 19.26 8.21
CA SER A 80 20.95 19.39 8.24
C SER A 80 21.66 18.08 7.90
N LEU A 81 21.16 16.96 8.43
CA LEU A 81 21.67 15.62 8.13
C LEU A 81 21.54 15.32 6.63
N ALA A 82 20.35 15.54 6.06
CA ALA A 82 20.09 15.35 4.63
C ALA A 82 21.05 16.15 3.75
N ARG A 83 21.21 17.45 4.02
CA ARG A 83 22.16 18.32 3.28
C ARG A 83 23.61 17.88 3.46
N GLY A 84 23.98 17.38 4.64
CA GLY A 84 25.29 16.79 4.89
C GLY A 84 25.56 15.61 3.97
N VAL A 85 24.61 14.67 3.87
CA VAL A 85 24.69 13.52 2.96
C VAL A 85 24.81 13.96 1.50
N LEU A 86 23.98 14.90 1.05
CA LEU A 86 24.03 15.42 -0.32
C LEU A 86 25.40 16.01 -0.66
N MET A 87 25.93 16.86 0.22
CA MET A 87 27.25 17.47 0.05
C MET A 87 28.35 16.40 -0.01
N LEU A 88 28.31 15.40 0.88
CA LEU A 88 29.30 14.33 0.89
C LEU A 88 29.28 13.53 -0.42
N LEU A 89 28.09 13.17 -0.92
CA LEU A 89 27.95 12.41 -2.16
C LEU A 89 28.34 13.22 -3.40
N ASP A 90 28.03 14.52 -3.43
CA ASP A 90 28.45 15.43 -4.51
C ASP A 90 29.97 15.59 -4.58
N GLU A 91 30.62 15.72 -3.43
CA GLU A 91 32.08 15.87 -3.33
C GLU A 91 32.83 14.53 -3.47
N SER A 92 32.13 13.40 -3.40
CA SER A 92 32.69 12.04 -3.62
C SER A 92 32.45 11.51 -5.04
N SER A 93 32.25 12.40 -6.01
CA SER A 93 32.00 12.04 -7.42
C SER A 93 33.14 11.25 -8.09
N SER A 94 34.35 11.28 -7.53
CA SER A 94 35.49 10.47 -7.99
C SER A 94 35.34 8.97 -7.65
N CYS A 95 34.38 8.57 -6.82
CA CYS A 95 34.06 7.15 -6.59
C CYS A 95 33.36 6.50 -7.80
N GLY A 96 33.02 7.30 -8.83
CA GLY A 96 32.30 6.87 -10.02
C GLY A 96 30.79 7.02 -9.89
N ASP A 97 30.07 6.71 -10.97
CA ASP A 97 28.60 6.65 -10.95
C ASP A 97 28.17 5.33 -10.31
N LEU A 98 27.83 5.39 -9.02
CA LEU A 98 27.28 4.28 -8.24
C LEU A 98 25.75 4.40 -8.21
N VAL A 99 25.04 3.30 -8.48
CA VAL A 99 23.58 3.27 -8.45
C VAL A 99 23.09 3.63 -7.05
N THR A 100 23.73 3.09 -6.02
CA THR A 100 23.35 3.37 -4.63
C THR A 100 23.65 4.82 -4.22
N PHE A 101 24.66 5.48 -4.80
CA PHE A 101 24.88 6.92 -4.56
C PHE A 101 23.74 7.77 -5.13
N ARG A 102 23.24 7.43 -6.33
CA ARG A 102 22.07 8.12 -6.90
C ARG A 102 20.83 7.94 -6.03
N GLN A 103 20.56 6.72 -5.57
CA GLN A 103 19.45 6.41 -4.66
C GLN A 103 19.57 7.17 -3.33
N LEU A 104 20.73 7.10 -2.66
CA LEU A 104 20.97 7.83 -1.40
C LEU A 104 20.81 9.35 -1.59
N LYS A 105 21.24 9.88 -2.74
CA LYS A 105 21.09 11.30 -3.08
C LYS A 105 19.63 11.68 -3.28
N GLU A 106 18.83 10.85 -3.94
CA GLU A 106 17.38 11.10 -4.11
C GLU A 106 16.63 11.02 -2.77
N GLN A 107 16.91 9.99 -1.98
CA GLN A 107 16.36 9.82 -0.63
C GLN A 107 16.72 11.01 0.28
N ALA A 108 17.98 11.44 0.28
CA ALA A 108 18.43 12.60 1.05
C ALA A 108 17.80 13.91 0.54
N LYS A 109 17.65 14.12 -0.78
CA LYS A 109 16.93 15.28 -1.33
C LYS A 109 15.49 15.31 -0.83
N ARG A 110 14.81 14.16 -0.82
CA ARG A 110 13.42 14.08 -0.36
C ARG A 110 13.31 14.36 1.13
N LEU A 111 14.21 13.79 1.95
CA LEU A 111 14.28 14.14 3.37
C LEU A 111 14.53 15.64 3.58
N ASP A 112 15.41 16.27 2.81
CA ASP A 112 15.67 17.71 2.91
C ASP A 112 14.40 18.53 2.61
N VAL A 113 13.66 18.19 1.56
CA VAL A 113 12.38 18.84 1.21
C VAL A 113 11.35 18.63 2.32
N LEU A 114 11.19 17.40 2.81
CA LEU A 114 10.23 17.08 3.86
C LEU A 114 10.60 17.68 5.22
N ALA A 115 11.88 17.81 5.53
CA ALA A 115 12.35 18.41 6.78
C ALA A 115 12.46 19.94 6.68
N SER A 116 12.48 20.54 5.49
CA SER A 116 12.61 21.98 5.33
C SER A 116 11.40 22.77 5.85
N THR A 117 11.66 23.85 6.59
CA THR A 117 10.63 24.76 7.14
C THR A 117 9.84 25.53 6.08
N ARG A 118 10.34 25.53 4.83
CA ARG A 118 9.67 26.10 3.65
C ARG A 118 8.77 25.12 2.90
N SER A 119 8.57 23.90 3.41
CA SER A 119 7.56 22.97 2.91
C SER A 119 6.17 23.59 3.10
N LEU A 120 5.76 24.34 2.07
CA LEU A 120 4.47 24.96 1.77
C LEU A 120 3.62 25.35 3.00
N ALA A 121 3.68 26.64 3.35
CA ALA A 121 2.81 27.27 4.32
C ALA A 121 1.33 26.90 4.06
N GLY A 122 0.79 25.98 4.87
CA GLY A 122 -0.61 25.54 4.80
C GLY A 122 -0.84 24.04 4.62
N LEU A 123 0.19 23.22 4.40
CA LEU A 123 0.09 21.77 4.49
C LEU A 123 0.51 21.32 5.90
N ASP A 124 -0.26 20.42 6.51
CA ASP A 124 0.07 19.79 7.79
C ASP A 124 1.56 19.53 7.92
N ALA A 125 2.18 20.04 8.99
CA ALA A 125 3.62 19.99 9.18
C ALA A 125 4.18 18.62 8.81
N SER A 126 5.00 18.58 7.76
CA SER A 126 5.61 17.36 7.21
C SER A 126 6.36 16.59 8.28
N VAL A 127 6.92 17.26 9.27
CA VAL A 127 7.48 16.63 10.47
C VAL A 127 6.47 16.72 11.62
N LYS A 128 6.00 15.57 12.12
CA LYS A 128 5.28 15.46 13.39
C LYS A 128 6.20 14.77 14.39
N TYR A 129 6.35 15.35 15.56
CA TYR A 129 7.26 14.86 16.58
C TYR A 129 6.60 14.91 17.95
N GLU A 130 6.49 13.75 18.58
CA GLU A 130 6.15 13.58 19.98
C GLU A 130 7.41 13.11 20.72
N PRO A 131 7.99 13.94 21.60
CA PRO A 131 9.24 13.61 22.28
C PRO A 131 9.21 12.21 22.90
N LEU A 132 10.19 11.38 22.52
CA LEU A 132 10.38 10.01 23.01
C LEU A 132 9.24 9.02 22.69
N LYS A 133 8.28 9.40 21.85
CA LYS A 133 7.11 8.58 21.54
C LYS A 133 6.94 8.31 20.05
N ALA A 134 7.03 9.34 19.21
CA ALA A 134 6.81 9.18 17.77
C ALA A 134 7.53 10.27 16.98
N LEU A 135 7.99 9.93 15.77
CA LEU A 135 8.56 10.88 14.82
C LEU A 135 8.15 10.48 13.41
N THR A 136 7.26 11.25 12.80
CA THR A 136 6.86 11.04 11.41
C THR A 136 7.36 12.16 10.51
N VAL A 137 7.93 11.83 9.36
CA VAL A 137 8.39 12.78 8.32
C VAL A 137 7.70 12.44 7.01
N GLY A 138 6.93 13.38 6.45
CA GLY A 138 6.11 13.13 5.27
C GLY A 138 5.05 12.04 5.45
N GLY A 139 4.63 11.76 6.69
CA GLY A 139 3.73 10.65 7.02
C GLY A 139 4.41 9.30 7.22
N VAL A 140 5.74 9.22 7.08
CA VAL A 140 6.55 8.02 7.35
C VAL A 140 7.04 8.07 8.79
N ASP A 141 6.74 7.08 9.63
CA ASP A 141 7.35 6.95 10.96
C ASP A 141 8.81 6.51 10.80
N VAL A 142 9.72 7.37 11.23
CA VAL A 142 11.18 7.17 11.12
C VAL A 142 11.84 7.11 12.49
N HIS A 143 11.04 7.00 13.56
CA HIS A 143 11.53 7.05 14.92
C HIS A 143 12.55 5.95 15.23
N LEU A 144 12.32 4.72 14.76
CA LEU A 144 13.17 3.57 15.07
C LEU A 144 14.51 3.67 14.34
N GLU A 145 14.46 3.94 13.04
CA GLU A 145 15.60 4.01 12.14
C GLU A 145 16.48 5.22 12.49
N LEU A 146 15.86 6.37 12.77
CA LEU A 146 16.59 7.54 13.27
C LEU A 146 17.25 7.23 14.62
N ASN A 147 16.54 6.63 15.57
CA ASN A 147 17.14 6.29 16.87
C ASN A 147 18.31 5.31 16.73
N ALA A 148 18.21 4.32 15.83
CA ALA A 148 19.32 3.41 15.54
C ALA A 148 20.55 4.17 15.04
N LEU A 149 20.36 5.12 14.11
CA LEU A 149 21.43 5.98 13.61
C LEU A 149 22.03 6.89 14.71
N LEU A 150 21.18 7.51 15.53
CA LEU A 150 21.62 8.37 16.64
C LEU A 150 22.42 7.57 17.68
N VAL A 151 21.96 6.37 18.03
CA VAL A 151 22.66 5.47 18.97
C VAL A 151 23.98 4.99 18.38
N ALA A 152 24.02 4.61 17.09
CA ALA A 152 25.25 4.18 16.43
C ALA A 152 26.33 5.27 16.49
N TRP A 153 25.93 6.53 16.26
CA TRP A 153 26.81 7.69 16.35
C TRP A 153 27.23 8.00 17.80
N GLN A 154 26.27 8.16 18.72
CA GLN A 154 26.55 8.58 20.10
C GLN A 154 27.33 7.54 20.91
N MET A 155 27.14 6.26 20.61
CA MET A 155 27.83 5.16 21.29
C MET A 155 29.12 4.75 20.57
N ASN A 156 29.59 5.52 19.59
CA ASN A 156 30.81 5.27 18.82
C ASN A 156 30.89 3.82 18.28
N ARG A 157 29.79 3.30 17.71
CA ARG A 157 29.74 1.92 17.16
C ARG A 157 30.56 1.72 15.88
N GLY A 158 31.34 2.71 15.50
CA GLY A 158 32.23 2.69 14.35
C GLY A 158 31.55 3.09 13.03
N PRO A 159 32.35 3.30 11.98
CA PRO A 159 31.90 3.81 10.69
C PRO A 159 30.91 2.88 9.97
N LYS A 160 31.11 1.56 10.08
CA LYS A 160 30.27 0.57 9.39
C LYS A 160 28.82 0.58 9.91
N GLU A 161 28.65 0.59 11.23
CA GLU A 161 27.32 0.63 11.85
C GLU A 161 26.59 1.93 11.51
N VAL A 162 27.29 3.07 11.57
CA VAL A 162 26.72 4.38 11.21
C VAL A 162 26.32 4.39 9.72
N GLY A 163 27.13 3.81 8.84
CA GLY A 163 26.79 3.70 7.41
C GLY A 163 25.56 2.84 7.13
N SER A 164 25.49 1.65 7.73
CA SER A 164 24.34 0.75 7.57
C SER A 164 23.05 1.36 8.12
N THR A 165 23.10 1.98 9.30
CA THR A 165 21.93 2.64 9.90
C THR A 165 21.51 3.90 9.14
N LEU A 166 22.46 4.65 8.57
CA LEU A 166 22.17 5.80 7.72
C LEU A 166 21.46 5.38 6.43
N ALA A 167 21.94 4.32 5.76
CA ALA A 167 21.30 3.80 4.56
C ALA A 167 19.88 3.31 4.85
N LYS A 168 19.67 2.56 5.94
CA LYS A 168 18.33 2.12 6.39
C LYS A 168 17.39 3.29 6.66
N PHE A 169 17.87 4.31 7.36
CA PHE A 169 17.11 5.52 7.63
C PHE A 169 16.74 6.28 6.36
N LEU A 170 17.65 6.39 5.38
CA LEU A 170 17.36 7.07 4.12
C LEU A 170 16.45 6.24 3.19
N ALA A 171 16.49 4.91 3.27
CA ALA A 171 15.60 4.03 2.51
C ALA A 171 14.11 4.30 2.76
N ASP A 172 13.75 4.85 3.93
CA ASP A 172 12.39 5.31 4.24
C ASP A 172 11.86 6.43 3.33
N PHE A 173 12.75 7.03 2.53
CA PHE A 173 12.44 8.13 1.63
C PHE A 173 12.57 7.76 0.14
N SER A 174 12.70 6.48 -0.22
CA SER A 174 12.80 6.04 -1.63
C SER A 174 11.52 6.37 -2.44
N GLU A 175 11.69 6.67 -3.73
CA GLU A 175 10.58 7.01 -4.64
C GLU A 175 9.65 5.83 -4.95
N ASP A 176 10.10 4.59 -4.74
CA ASP A 176 9.34 3.34 -4.98
C ASP A 176 8.06 3.21 -4.14
N ASP A 177 7.93 4.05 -3.12
CA ASP A 177 6.74 4.15 -2.27
C ASP A 177 5.71 5.19 -2.77
N ALA A 178 6.02 5.93 -3.85
CA ALA A 178 5.28 7.13 -4.27
C ALA A 178 4.65 7.08 -5.67
N VAL A 179 5.15 6.34 -6.67
CA VAL A 179 4.52 6.28 -8.02
C VAL A 179 4.82 4.92 -8.69
N GLU A 180 3.78 4.19 -9.10
CA GLU A 180 3.73 2.80 -9.63
C GLU A 180 4.80 2.30 -10.64
N ALA A 181 5.06 0.96 -10.61
CA ALA A 181 5.20 0.01 -11.74
C ALA A 181 6.56 -0.34 -12.42
N GLY A 182 6.86 -1.65 -12.47
CA GLY A 182 7.32 -2.34 -13.69
C GLY A 182 8.78 -2.84 -13.76
N GLU A 183 8.96 -4.16 -13.55
CA GLU A 183 10.18 -4.98 -13.67
C GLU A 183 11.38 -4.66 -12.75
N VAL A 184 11.70 -5.65 -11.90
CA VAL A 184 12.91 -5.74 -11.08
C VAL A 184 14.02 -6.38 -11.92
N PRO A 185 15.16 -5.73 -12.19
CA PRO A 185 16.42 -6.45 -12.27
C PRO A 185 16.99 -6.53 -10.86
N ASP A 186 17.20 -7.76 -10.38
CA ASP A 186 17.86 -8.09 -9.12
C ASP A 186 19.09 -7.19 -8.89
N ALA A 187 19.01 -6.28 -7.92
CA ALA A 187 20.18 -5.68 -7.30
C ALA A 187 20.52 -6.56 -6.10
N PRO A 188 21.75 -7.10 -6.01
CA PRO A 188 21.95 -8.23 -5.14
C PRO A 188 21.86 -7.85 -3.64
N GLU A 189 21.54 -8.82 -2.80
CA GLU A 189 21.43 -8.69 -1.35
C GLU A 189 22.64 -9.36 -0.69
N GLU A 190 23.28 -8.73 0.29
CA GLU A 190 24.14 -9.43 1.25
C GLU A 190 24.20 -8.72 2.61
N PRO A 191 24.45 -9.48 3.69
CA PRO A 191 23.55 -10.40 4.34
C PRO A 191 22.81 -9.67 5.46
N MET A 192 21.51 -9.92 5.60
CA MET A 192 20.84 -9.64 6.87
C MET A 192 21.69 -10.27 7.98
N ALA A 193 21.96 -9.53 9.06
CA ALA A 193 22.55 -10.08 10.27
C ALA A 193 21.86 -11.41 10.52
N ALA A 194 22.60 -12.51 10.37
CA ALA A 194 22.03 -13.83 10.12
C ALA A 194 20.75 -13.95 10.93
N VAL A 195 19.60 -14.00 10.25
CA VAL A 195 18.49 -14.76 10.80
C VAL A 195 19.18 -16.06 11.10
N GLN A 196 19.49 -16.32 12.38
CA GLN A 196 20.16 -17.55 12.75
C GLN A 196 19.31 -18.60 12.06
N HIS A 197 19.85 -19.23 11.01
CA HIS A 197 19.11 -20.21 10.25
C HIS A 197 18.60 -21.16 11.31
N ARG A 198 17.29 -21.08 11.56
CA ARG A 198 16.73 -22.00 12.52
C ARG A 198 16.97 -23.36 11.88
N PRO A 199 17.47 -24.34 12.64
CA PRO A 199 17.86 -25.65 12.10
C PRO A 199 16.81 -26.31 11.17
N GLY A 200 15.55 -25.87 11.22
CA GLY A 200 14.45 -26.31 10.38
C GLY A 200 14.41 -25.84 8.91
N SER A 201 15.05 -24.73 8.49
CA SER A 201 14.95 -24.30 7.07
C SER A 201 15.58 -25.32 6.11
N LEU A 202 16.66 -25.98 6.53
CA LEU A 202 17.31 -27.10 5.83
C LEU A 202 16.50 -28.40 5.84
N GLN A 203 15.41 -28.48 6.63
CA GLN A 203 14.56 -29.67 6.76
C GLN A 203 13.30 -29.63 5.88
N ARG A 204 12.93 -28.45 5.35
CA ARG A 204 11.68 -28.24 4.58
C ARG A 204 11.88 -28.53 3.09
N LYS A 205 12.18 -29.80 2.79
CA LYS A 205 12.37 -30.35 1.44
C LYS A 205 11.06 -30.46 0.64
N GLY A 206 11.12 -30.88 -0.62
CA GLY A 206 9.95 -31.04 -1.49
C GLY A 206 8.79 -31.79 -0.82
N GLN A 207 9.08 -32.88 -0.09
CA GLN A 207 8.06 -33.66 0.62
C GLN A 207 7.31 -32.87 1.71
N PHE A 208 7.99 -31.95 2.39
CA PHE A 208 7.36 -31.06 3.38
C PHE A 208 6.34 -30.16 2.68
N TRP A 209 6.73 -29.51 1.59
CA TRP A 209 5.86 -28.61 0.82
C TRP A 209 4.67 -29.35 0.19
N ILE A 210 4.89 -30.55 -0.34
CA ILE A 210 3.82 -31.39 -0.89
C ILE A 210 2.79 -31.70 0.20
N THR A 211 3.26 -32.12 1.38
CA THR A 211 2.39 -32.46 2.50
C THR A 211 1.63 -31.22 3.00
N MET A 212 2.33 -30.10 3.16
CA MET A 212 1.76 -28.83 3.61
C MET A 212 0.70 -28.30 2.64
N LEU A 213 1.00 -28.25 1.34
CA LEU A 213 0.07 -27.74 0.33
C LEU A 213 -1.11 -28.69 0.13
N ASN A 214 -0.91 -30.01 0.09
CA ASN A 214 -2.02 -30.96 0.02
C ASN A 214 -2.97 -30.81 1.21
N GLN A 215 -2.42 -30.63 2.42
CA GLN A 215 -3.23 -30.37 3.59
C GLN A 215 -4.02 -29.07 3.43
N ALA A 216 -3.37 -27.97 3.04
CA ALA A 216 -4.04 -26.69 2.85
C ALA A 216 -5.14 -26.76 1.76
N LEU A 217 -4.84 -27.37 0.61
CA LEU A 217 -5.78 -27.51 -0.50
C LEU A 217 -6.96 -28.42 -0.15
N SER A 218 -6.74 -29.46 0.64
CA SER A 218 -7.83 -30.34 1.11
C SER A 218 -8.85 -29.62 1.98
N LYS A 219 -8.43 -28.57 2.70
CA LYS A 219 -9.30 -27.71 3.51
C LYS A 219 -10.02 -26.68 2.65
N LEU A 220 -9.30 -26.10 1.68
CA LEU A 220 -9.84 -25.06 0.83
C LEU A 220 -10.77 -25.60 -0.27
N SER A 221 -10.67 -26.86 -0.66
CA SER A 221 -11.53 -27.46 -1.70
C SER A 221 -12.79 -28.13 -1.15
N VAL A 222 -13.91 -28.04 -1.89
CA VAL A 222 -15.19 -28.68 -1.54
C VAL A 222 -15.32 -30.08 -2.17
N ALA A 223 -14.54 -30.35 -3.22
CA ALA A 223 -14.50 -31.63 -3.91
C ALA A 223 -13.07 -32.16 -3.93
N GLY A 224 -12.88 -33.48 -3.93
CA GLY A 224 -11.57 -34.12 -3.80
C GLY A 224 -10.58 -33.76 -4.92
N ASP A 225 -9.90 -32.63 -4.77
CA ASP A 225 -8.82 -32.18 -5.63
C ASP A 225 -7.74 -33.26 -5.65
N ARG A 226 -7.16 -33.47 -6.84
CA ARG A 226 -6.06 -34.42 -6.97
C ARG A 226 -4.85 -33.89 -6.20
N PRO A 227 -4.19 -34.71 -5.37
CA PRO A 227 -3.06 -34.25 -4.59
C PRO A 227 -1.87 -33.87 -5.50
N ILE A 228 -1.09 -32.90 -5.04
CA ILE A 228 0.28 -32.63 -5.48
C ILE A 228 1.12 -33.87 -5.18
N VAL A 229 1.92 -34.30 -6.16
CA VAL A 229 2.77 -35.50 -6.07
C VAL A 229 4.26 -35.12 -6.02
N GLU A 230 5.15 -36.06 -5.68
CA GLU A 230 6.59 -35.81 -5.55
C GLU A 230 7.25 -35.15 -6.76
N ALA A 231 6.78 -35.46 -7.97
CA ALA A 231 7.31 -34.86 -9.19
C ALA A 231 7.03 -33.35 -9.34
N CYS A 232 6.19 -32.76 -8.48
CA CYS A 232 5.74 -31.37 -8.60
C CYS A 232 6.66 -30.33 -7.99
N ILE A 233 7.39 -30.68 -6.93
CA ILE A 233 8.14 -29.71 -6.12
C ILE A 233 9.55 -30.23 -5.94
N SER A 234 10.51 -29.60 -6.63
CA SER A 234 11.92 -29.88 -6.40
C SER A 234 12.39 -29.33 -5.06
N ASP A 235 13.46 -29.91 -4.52
CA ASP A 235 14.09 -29.42 -3.28
C ASP A 235 14.59 -27.97 -3.42
N ASP A 236 15.03 -27.56 -4.61
CA ASP A 236 15.48 -26.18 -4.88
C ASP A 236 14.31 -25.18 -4.83
N LEU A 237 13.17 -25.52 -5.44
CA LEU A 237 11.97 -24.68 -5.40
C LEU A 237 11.43 -24.57 -3.97
N ALA A 238 11.41 -25.70 -3.26
CA ALA A 238 11.05 -25.77 -1.84
C ALA A 238 11.96 -24.88 -0.97
N GLY A 239 13.28 -24.92 -1.20
CA GLY A 239 14.25 -24.08 -0.50
C GLY A 239 14.02 -22.60 -0.74
N PHE A 240 13.87 -22.19 -2.01
CA PHE A 240 13.63 -20.80 -2.39
C PHE A 240 12.38 -20.21 -1.69
N HIS A 241 11.27 -20.92 -1.72
CA HIS A 241 10.04 -20.44 -1.06
C HIS A 241 10.10 -20.53 0.47
N ALA A 242 10.89 -21.45 1.04
CA ALA A 242 11.11 -21.51 2.48
C ALA A 242 11.84 -20.26 2.98
N ASP A 243 12.89 -19.82 2.28
CA ASP A 243 13.63 -18.60 2.62
C ASP A 243 12.72 -17.36 2.56
N ARG A 244 11.83 -17.28 1.56
CA ARG A 244 10.86 -16.19 1.42
C ARG A 244 9.81 -16.18 2.52
N PHE A 245 9.35 -17.35 2.98
CA PHE A 245 8.46 -17.46 4.14
C PHE A 245 9.18 -17.04 5.44
N ASP A 246 10.42 -17.51 5.64
CA ASP A 246 11.24 -17.12 6.79
C ASP A 246 11.48 -15.60 6.81
N GLU A 247 11.73 -14.99 5.65
CA GLU A 247 11.85 -13.54 5.50
C GLU A 247 10.53 -12.82 5.82
N ALA A 248 9.41 -13.29 5.26
CA ALA A 248 8.09 -12.71 5.50
C ALA A 248 7.75 -12.70 7.00
N PHE A 249 7.89 -13.83 7.67
CA PHE A 249 7.66 -13.92 9.11
C PHE A 249 8.71 -13.17 9.93
N GLY A 250 9.97 -13.17 9.48
CA GLY A 250 11.04 -12.37 10.08
C GLY A 250 10.70 -10.87 10.11
N ARG A 251 10.12 -10.34 9.02
CA ARG A 251 9.58 -8.97 8.96
C ARG A 251 8.44 -8.81 9.96
N MET A 252 7.42 -9.68 9.96
CA MET A 252 6.27 -9.58 10.89
C MET A 252 6.69 -9.61 12.37
N MET A 253 7.73 -10.36 12.71
CA MET A 253 8.24 -10.50 14.08
C MET A 253 8.93 -9.26 14.63
N GLN A 254 9.17 -8.23 13.80
CA GLN A 254 9.69 -6.93 14.24
C GLN A 254 8.63 -6.10 15.00
N LYS A 255 7.38 -6.55 15.03
CA LYS A 255 6.27 -5.97 15.81
C LYS A 255 6.02 -4.49 15.52
N THR A 256 6.25 -4.06 14.27
CA THR A 256 5.82 -2.74 13.79
C THR A 256 4.74 -2.93 12.74
N GLN A 257 3.83 -1.96 12.62
CA GLN A 257 2.76 -2.04 11.62
C GLN A 257 3.31 -2.17 10.19
N ARG A 258 4.39 -1.45 9.86
CA ARG A 258 5.03 -1.51 8.54
C ARG A 258 5.72 -2.85 8.27
N SER A 259 6.44 -3.39 9.25
CA SER A 259 7.11 -4.68 9.11
C SER A 259 6.09 -5.83 9.01
N MET A 260 4.99 -5.73 9.75
CA MET A 260 3.82 -6.59 9.61
C MET A 260 3.22 -6.49 8.20
N GLN A 261 2.94 -5.28 7.73
CA GLN A 261 2.42 -5.04 6.39
C GLN A 261 3.37 -5.57 5.29
N ALA A 262 4.66 -5.28 5.39
CA ALA A 262 5.67 -5.76 4.44
C ALA A 262 5.78 -7.29 4.44
N GLY A 263 5.75 -7.91 5.62
CA GLY A 263 5.74 -9.37 5.75
C GLY A 263 4.48 -10.00 5.17
N LEU A 264 3.29 -9.43 5.42
CA LEU A 264 2.03 -9.93 4.86
C LEU A 264 2.01 -9.84 3.35
N ARG A 265 2.54 -8.75 2.80
CA ARG A 265 2.67 -8.57 1.35
C ARG A 265 3.62 -9.60 0.76
N LEU A 266 4.79 -9.80 1.38
CA LEU A 266 5.77 -10.79 0.93
C LEU A 266 5.21 -12.21 1.00
N LEU A 267 4.46 -12.55 2.04
CA LEU A 267 3.79 -13.84 2.16
C LEU A 267 2.78 -14.07 1.01
N ALA A 268 1.94 -13.06 0.75
CA ALA A 268 0.94 -13.12 -0.32
C ALA A 268 1.57 -13.32 -1.70
N THR A 269 2.58 -12.51 -2.04
CA THR A 269 3.27 -12.62 -3.35
C THR A 269 4.07 -13.91 -3.47
N THR A 270 4.62 -14.42 -2.37
CA THR A 270 5.33 -15.71 -2.36
C THR A 270 4.38 -16.87 -2.66
N ILE A 271 3.17 -16.87 -2.08
CA ILE A 271 2.14 -17.87 -2.40
C ILE A 271 1.73 -17.78 -3.87
N GLN A 272 1.48 -16.58 -4.40
CA GLN A 272 1.13 -16.40 -5.81
C GLN A 272 2.23 -16.94 -6.74
N ALA A 273 3.49 -16.59 -6.48
CA ALA A 273 4.63 -17.03 -7.27
C ALA A 273 4.83 -18.56 -7.21
N LEU A 274 4.64 -19.16 -6.03
CA LEU A 274 4.69 -20.61 -5.86
C LEU A 274 3.62 -21.30 -6.71
N LEU A 275 2.36 -20.86 -6.61
CA LEU A 275 1.26 -21.44 -7.38
C LEU A 275 1.49 -21.30 -8.89
N ALA A 276 1.92 -20.12 -9.35
CA ALA A 276 2.23 -19.89 -10.75
C ALA A 276 3.35 -20.83 -11.25
N THR A 277 4.41 -21.01 -10.47
CA THR A 277 5.53 -21.90 -10.83
C THR A 277 5.08 -23.37 -10.94
N LEU A 278 4.24 -23.84 -10.01
CA LEU A 278 3.72 -25.22 -10.04
C LEU A 278 2.81 -25.47 -11.24
N GLU A 279 2.10 -24.44 -11.69
CA GLU A 279 1.21 -24.48 -12.84
C GLU A 279 1.97 -24.41 -14.16
N GLU A 280 2.89 -23.46 -14.31
CA GLU A 280 3.64 -23.24 -15.55
C GLU A 280 4.73 -24.30 -15.79
N GLY A 281 5.27 -24.90 -14.73
CA GLY A 281 6.32 -25.92 -14.81
C GLY A 281 5.90 -27.23 -15.49
N GLY A 282 4.60 -27.42 -15.78
CA GLY A 282 4.07 -28.58 -16.51
C GLY A 282 4.13 -29.92 -15.76
N GLN A 283 4.72 -29.94 -14.55
CA GLN A 283 4.85 -31.13 -13.70
C GLN A 283 3.60 -31.40 -12.85
N CYS A 284 2.67 -30.43 -12.77
CA CYS A 284 1.44 -30.52 -11.97
C CYS A 284 0.18 -30.06 -12.72
N PRO A 285 -0.12 -30.63 -13.91
CA PRO A 285 -1.25 -30.18 -14.72
C PRO A 285 -2.61 -30.28 -14.00
N GLN A 286 -2.70 -31.11 -12.95
CA GLN A 286 -3.90 -31.24 -12.12
C GLN A 286 -4.27 -29.96 -11.35
N LEU A 287 -3.33 -29.02 -11.15
CA LEU A 287 -3.56 -27.79 -10.39
C LEU A 287 -4.40 -26.77 -11.13
N HIS A 288 -4.37 -26.75 -12.47
CA HIS A 288 -5.18 -25.83 -13.28
C HIS A 288 -6.69 -26.00 -13.10
N SER A 289 -7.12 -27.16 -12.60
CA SER A 289 -8.53 -27.48 -12.34
C SER A 289 -8.85 -27.60 -10.84
N SER A 290 -7.89 -27.30 -9.96
CA SER A 290 -8.07 -27.44 -8.52
C SER A 290 -8.80 -26.22 -7.95
N GLN A 291 -9.96 -26.46 -7.32
CA GLN A 291 -10.73 -25.41 -6.67
C GLN A 291 -9.97 -24.83 -5.47
N GLY A 292 -9.23 -25.67 -4.73
CA GLY A 292 -8.41 -25.23 -3.61
C GLY A 292 -7.32 -24.25 -4.05
N VAL A 293 -6.68 -24.51 -5.20
CA VAL A 293 -5.64 -23.64 -5.77
C VAL A 293 -6.23 -22.30 -6.18
N ASP A 294 -7.38 -22.30 -6.87
CA ASP A 294 -8.06 -21.07 -7.26
C ASP A 294 -8.45 -20.21 -6.05
N ARG A 295 -8.98 -20.83 -4.99
CA ARG A 295 -9.31 -20.13 -3.74
C ARG A 295 -8.08 -19.56 -3.07
N LEU A 296 -7.02 -20.35 -2.92
CA LEU A 296 -5.76 -19.88 -2.32
C LEU A 296 -5.18 -18.69 -3.11
N ARG A 297 -5.19 -18.76 -4.44
CA ARG A 297 -4.74 -17.66 -5.31
C ARG A 297 -5.60 -16.41 -5.13
N LEU A 298 -6.92 -16.54 -5.12
CA LEU A 298 -7.85 -15.42 -4.90
C LEU A 298 -7.63 -14.76 -3.53
N SER A 299 -7.50 -15.56 -2.47
CA SER A 299 -7.20 -15.07 -1.12
C SER A 299 -5.85 -14.37 -1.04
N ALA A 300 -4.81 -14.91 -1.69
CA ALA A 300 -3.50 -14.28 -1.76
C ALA A 300 -3.52 -12.96 -2.52
N ASN A 301 -4.24 -12.87 -3.65
CA ASN A 301 -4.44 -11.62 -4.39
C ASN A 301 -5.19 -10.58 -3.56
N ARG A 302 -6.21 -11.02 -2.81
CA ARG A 302 -6.98 -10.12 -1.92
C ARG A 302 -6.11 -9.62 -0.77
N LEU A 303 -5.35 -10.50 -0.11
CA LEU A 303 -4.41 -10.11 0.94
C LEU A 303 -3.40 -9.09 0.40
N GLU A 304 -2.77 -9.38 -0.75
CA GLU A 304 -1.84 -8.44 -1.38
C GLU A 304 -2.52 -7.09 -1.68
N THR A 305 -3.74 -7.10 -2.19
CA THR A 305 -4.51 -5.88 -2.46
C THR A 305 -4.77 -5.09 -1.17
N LEU A 306 -5.26 -5.76 -0.12
CA LEU A 306 -5.58 -5.13 1.17
C LEU A 306 -4.34 -4.56 1.86
N VAL A 307 -3.20 -5.22 1.72
CA VAL A 307 -1.94 -4.85 2.36
C VAL A 307 -1.13 -3.88 1.51
N GLY A 308 -1.18 -3.98 0.18
CA GLY A 308 -0.38 -3.20 -0.76
C GLY A 308 -0.98 -1.84 -1.11
N THR A 309 -2.31 -1.71 -1.09
CA THR A 309 -2.96 -0.44 -1.43
C THR A 309 -2.93 0.53 -0.24
N ARG A 310 -1.91 1.40 -0.18
CA ARG A 310 -2.01 2.65 0.60
C ARG A 310 -3.26 3.40 0.14
N SER A 311 -4.35 3.28 0.88
CA SER A 311 -5.50 4.18 0.69
C SER A 311 -5.02 5.56 1.07
N LEU A 312 -4.76 6.42 0.07
CA LEU A 312 -4.32 7.80 0.29
C LEU A 312 -5.40 8.67 0.99
N ILE A 313 -6.59 8.11 1.22
CA ILE A 313 -7.68 8.74 1.98
C ILE A 313 -7.59 8.32 3.47
N ASN A 314 -6.88 7.23 3.79
CA ASN A 314 -6.65 6.79 5.17
C ASN A 314 -5.47 5.80 5.26
N PRO A 315 -4.22 6.29 5.40
CA PRO A 315 -3.01 5.46 5.35
C PRO A 315 -2.87 4.43 6.49
N GLY A 316 -3.77 4.43 7.48
CA GLY A 316 -3.77 3.51 8.61
C GLY A 316 -5.01 2.63 8.78
N VAL A 317 -5.95 2.59 7.83
CA VAL A 317 -7.25 1.91 8.04
C VAL A 317 -7.25 0.45 7.59
N LYS A 318 -6.36 0.03 6.68
CA LYS A 318 -6.41 -1.33 6.11
C LYS A 318 -5.67 -2.37 6.92
N VAL A 319 -4.47 -2.06 7.40
CA VAL A 319 -3.75 -2.95 8.32
C VAL A 319 -3.66 -2.21 9.65
N LYS A 320 -4.52 -2.55 10.61
CA LYS A 320 -4.37 -2.06 11.98
C LYS A 320 -3.63 -3.12 12.74
N TYR A 321 -2.54 -2.73 13.37
CA TYR A 321 -1.70 -3.65 14.12
C TYR A 321 -1.37 -3.05 15.47
N GLU A 322 -1.76 -3.77 16.52
CA GLU A 322 -1.33 -3.54 17.88
C GLU A 322 -0.57 -4.78 18.33
N ALA A 323 0.70 -4.60 18.67
CA ALA A 323 1.61 -5.72 18.91
C ALA A 323 1.06 -6.68 19.97
N MET A 324 0.90 -7.95 19.58
CA MET A 324 0.38 -9.04 20.43
C MET A 324 -1.07 -8.83 20.92
N GLN A 325 -1.82 -7.89 20.35
CA GLN A 325 -3.18 -7.57 20.78
C GLN A 325 -4.18 -7.67 19.63
N MET A 326 -3.84 -7.15 18.45
CA MET A 326 -4.78 -7.07 17.34
C MET A 326 -4.03 -6.99 16.02
N LEU A 327 -4.56 -7.66 15.00
CA LEU A 327 -4.15 -7.47 13.61
C LEU A 327 -5.38 -7.55 12.73
N THR A 328 -5.89 -6.40 12.29
CA THR A 328 -6.99 -6.37 11.32
C THR A 328 -6.49 -6.03 9.93
N VAL A 329 -6.82 -6.84 8.93
CA VAL A 329 -6.52 -6.60 7.51
C VAL A 329 -7.83 -6.43 6.73
N GLY A 330 -8.10 -5.24 6.22
CA GLY A 330 -9.36 -4.93 5.53
C GLY A 330 -10.58 -4.94 6.45
N GLY A 331 -10.40 -4.89 7.78
CA GLY A 331 -11.49 -5.04 8.75
C GLY A 331 -11.60 -6.46 9.33
N LEU A 332 -10.96 -7.45 8.71
CA LEU A 332 -10.91 -8.83 9.17
C LEU A 332 -9.84 -8.96 10.26
N ASP A 333 -10.19 -9.47 11.43
CA ASP A 333 -9.21 -9.76 12.47
C ASP A 333 -8.55 -11.12 12.20
N VAL A 334 -7.27 -11.10 11.83
CA VAL A 334 -6.51 -12.28 11.37
C VAL A 334 -5.38 -12.66 12.32
N HIS A 335 -5.37 -12.07 13.53
CA HIS A 335 -4.24 -12.23 14.44
C HIS A 335 -4.08 -13.65 14.98
N LEU A 336 -5.17 -14.39 15.19
CA LEU A 336 -5.11 -15.73 15.77
C LEU A 336 -4.56 -16.73 14.74
N GLU A 337 -5.11 -16.67 13.55
CA GLU A 337 -4.83 -17.51 12.39
C GLU A 337 -3.39 -17.25 11.91
N LEU A 338 -2.99 -15.97 11.80
CA LEU A 338 -1.61 -15.63 11.47
C LEU A 338 -0.63 -16.10 12.55
N ASN A 339 -0.94 -15.91 13.84
CA ASN A 339 -0.06 -16.39 14.91
C ASN A 339 0.02 -17.91 14.95
N LYS A 340 -1.06 -18.63 14.61
CA LYS A 340 -1.07 -20.08 14.49
C LYS A 340 -0.17 -20.53 13.34
N LEU A 341 -0.27 -19.88 12.17
CA LEU A 341 0.60 -20.14 11.01
C LEU A 341 2.07 -19.85 11.33
N ILE A 342 2.39 -18.65 11.85
CA ILE A 342 3.74 -18.28 12.27
C ILE A 342 4.27 -19.26 13.31
N GLY A 343 3.45 -19.60 14.31
CA GLY A 343 3.81 -20.55 15.36
C GLY A 343 4.16 -21.92 14.79
N ALA A 344 3.30 -22.47 13.94
CA ALA A 344 3.54 -23.76 13.29
C ALA A 344 4.79 -23.75 12.41
N TRP A 345 5.01 -22.66 11.67
CA TRP A 345 6.21 -22.48 10.86
C TRP A 345 7.47 -22.38 11.72
N ILE A 346 7.42 -21.65 12.84
CA ILE A 346 8.57 -21.40 13.71
C ILE A 346 8.98 -22.62 14.53
N SER A 347 8.02 -23.42 14.99
CA SER A 347 8.29 -24.54 15.90
C SER A 347 8.67 -25.83 15.17
N ASP A 348 8.96 -25.77 13.87
CA ASP A 348 9.22 -26.92 13.00
C ASP A 348 8.13 -28.00 13.17
N ASN A 349 6.88 -27.54 13.25
CA ASN A 349 5.75 -28.44 13.34
C ASN A 349 5.62 -29.30 12.08
N ARG A 350 4.84 -30.37 12.20
CA ARG A 350 4.52 -31.26 11.09
C ARG A 350 3.94 -30.44 9.92
N ALA A 351 4.33 -30.77 8.69
CA ALA A 351 3.90 -30.07 7.47
C ALA A 351 2.38 -29.88 7.39
N GLU A 352 1.63 -30.88 7.88
CA GLU A 352 0.18 -30.85 7.99
C GLU A 352 -0.32 -29.66 8.86
N GLN A 353 0.32 -29.39 10.00
CA GLN A 353 -0.09 -28.29 10.89
C GLN A 353 0.19 -26.91 10.28
N VAL A 354 1.28 -26.80 9.51
CA VAL A 354 1.56 -25.59 8.73
C VAL A 354 0.53 -25.43 7.62
N GLY A 355 0.16 -26.52 6.94
CA GLY A 355 -0.90 -26.53 5.93
C GLY A 355 -2.27 -26.13 6.49
N ASP A 356 -2.63 -26.63 7.67
CA ASP A 356 -3.85 -26.22 8.38
C ASP A 356 -3.83 -24.72 8.70
N GLY A 357 -2.73 -24.22 9.27
CA GLY A 357 -2.59 -22.79 9.58
C GLY A 357 -2.62 -21.90 8.33
N LEU A 358 -2.08 -22.39 7.22
CA LEU A 358 -2.08 -21.67 5.94
C LEU A 358 -3.50 -21.57 5.38
N ALA A 359 -4.24 -22.69 5.38
CA ALA A 359 -5.62 -22.71 4.93
C ALA A 359 -6.51 -21.80 5.77
N GLU A 360 -6.46 -21.91 7.10
CA GLU A 360 -7.25 -21.08 8.01
C GLU A 360 -6.96 -19.59 7.81
N PHE A 361 -5.68 -19.20 7.73
CA PHE A 361 -5.31 -17.80 7.50
C PHE A 361 -5.80 -17.24 6.16
N PHE A 362 -5.73 -18.02 5.08
CA PHE A 362 -6.20 -17.56 3.77
C PHE A 362 -7.71 -17.68 3.57
N GLU A 363 -8.38 -18.52 4.37
CA GLU A 363 -9.84 -18.66 4.35
C GLU A 363 -10.54 -17.37 4.77
N ASP A 364 -9.98 -16.62 5.74
CA ASP A 364 -10.47 -15.30 6.15
C ASP A 364 -10.59 -14.30 4.98
N PHE A 365 -9.76 -14.48 3.95
CA PHE A 365 -9.76 -13.60 2.77
C PHE A 365 -10.66 -14.09 1.64
N ASN A 366 -11.35 -15.23 1.78
CA ASN A 366 -12.31 -15.68 0.76
C ASN A 366 -13.50 -14.70 0.66
N ALA A 367 -13.99 -14.50 -0.56
CA ALA A 367 -15.07 -13.54 -0.87
C ALA A 367 -16.47 -14.00 -0.40
N LYS A 368 -16.56 -15.05 0.42
CA LYS A 368 -17.81 -15.56 0.99
C LYS A 368 -17.71 -15.42 2.51
N GLU A 369 -18.76 -14.86 3.11
CA GLU A 369 -18.98 -14.67 4.56
C GLU A 369 -18.76 -13.27 5.14
N GLU A 370 -19.34 -12.25 4.49
CA GLU A 370 -19.99 -11.15 5.23
C GLU A 370 -21.49 -11.03 4.85
N THR A 371 -22.18 -12.17 4.72
CA THR A 371 -23.66 -12.19 4.78
C THR A 371 -24.12 -13.01 5.96
N ASP A 372 -24.58 -12.27 6.98
CA ASP A 372 -25.63 -12.64 7.91
C ASP A 372 -25.51 -13.98 8.64
N THR A 373 -24.99 -13.91 9.86
CA THR A 373 -25.42 -14.79 10.95
C THR A 373 -26.88 -14.47 11.34
N SER A 374 -27.82 -14.82 10.46
CA SER A 374 -29.23 -15.02 10.83
C SER A 374 -29.91 -16.00 9.87
N ASN A 375 -29.99 -17.25 10.32
CA ASN A 375 -30.97 -18.27 9.94
C ASN A 375 -31.30 -18.48 8.44
N GLY A 376 -30.70 -19.54 7.90
CA GLY A 376 -31.28 -20.51 6.96
C GLY A 376 -32.52 -20.14 6.15
N GLN A 377 -32.29 -19.78 4.88
CA GLN A 377 -33.08 -20.26 3.75
C GLN A 377 -32.28 -20.05 2.48
N GLU A 378 -32.03 -21.12 1.70
CA GLU A 378 -31.52 -21.02 0.32
C GLU A 378 -32.58 -20.34 -0.55
N SER A 379 -32.67 -19.01 -0.50
CA SER A 379 -33.29 -18.22 -1.55
C SER A 379 -32.26 -18.06 -2.66
N MET A 380 -32.65 -18.35 -3.91
CA MET A 380 -31.88 -18.04 -5.12
C MET A 380 -31.31 -16.61 -4.98
N GLN A 381 -30.03 -16.49 -4.66
CA GLN A 381 -29.40 -15.19 -4.43
C GLN A 381 -29.46 -14.40 -5.73
N GLU A 382 -30.12 -13.24 -5.69
CA GLU A 382 -30.07 -12.29 -6.80
C GLU A 382 -28.59 -11.97 -7.10
N PRO A 383 -28.17 -11.92 -8.38
CA PRO A 383 -26.79 -11.62 -8.73
C PRO A 383 -26.32 -10.31 -8.08
N GLU A 384 -25.10 -10.30 -7.53
CA GLU A 384 -24.54 -9.19 -6.75
C GLU A 384 -24.70 -7.81 -7.43
N LEU A 385 -24.46 -7.76 -8.75
CA LEU A 385 -24.59 -6.54 -9.55
C LEU A 385 -26.04 -6.07 -9.71
N VAL A 386 -27.01 -7.00 -9.77
CA VAL A 386 -28.43 -6.65 -9.81
C VAL A 386 -28.77 -5.96 -8.50
N ARG A 387 -28.41 -6.58 -7.37
CA ARG A 387 -28.69 -6.03 -6.05
C ARG A 387 -28.03 -4.67 -5.83
N MET A 388 -26.76 -4.52 -6.23
CA MET A 388 -26.06 -3.24 -6.23
C MET A 388 -26.88 -2.15 -6.95
N MET A 389 -27.41 -2.44 -8.14
CA MET A 389 -28.15 -1.45 -8.91
C MET A 389 -29.52 -1.12 -8.30
N LEU A 390 -30.18 -2.10 -7.67
CA LEU A 390 -31.41 -1.85 -6.90
C LEU A 390 -31.14 -0.92 -5.72
N ASP A 391 -30.06 -1.14 -4.98
CA ASP A 391 -29.64 -0.29 -3.88
C ASP A 391 -29.26 1.13 -4.36
N ALA A 392 -28.68 1.26 -5.55
CA ALA A 392 -28.41 2.56 -6.17
C ALA A 392 -29.71 3.32 -6.48
N VAL A 393 -30.71 2.65 -7.08
CA VAL A 393 -32.01 3.26 -7.38
C VAL A 393 -32.73 3.68 -6.09
N ALA A 394 -32.74 2.82 -5.08
CA ALA A 394 -33.32 3.12 -3.76
C ALA A 394 -32.65 4.33 -3.09
N ALA A 395 -31.31 4.41 -3.15
CA ALA A 395 -30.58 5.51 -2.53
C ALA A 395 -30.78 6.85 -3.26
N ALA A 396 -31.04 6.80 -4.57
CA ALA A 396 -31.24 7.99 -5.38
C ALA A 396 -32.64 8.60 -5.23
N GLY A 397 -33.67 7.82 -4.89
CA GLY A 397 -35.05 8.31 -4.78
C GLY A 397 -35.94 7.43 -3.92
N GLU A 398 -37.02 8.01 -3.40
CA GLU A 398 -38.02 7.29 -2.60
C GLU A 398 -38.95 6.49 -3.52
N GLY A 399 -39.22 5.23 -3.17
CA GLY A 399 -40.16 4.37 -3.91
C GLY A 399 -39.81 2.89 -3.82
N GLU A 400 -40.77 2.05 -4.25
CA GLU A 400 -40.55 0.62 -4.40
C GLU A 400 -39.61 0.37 -5.59
N VAL A 401 -38.58 -0.45 -5.37
CA VAL A 401 -37.60 -0.77 -6.42
C VAL A 401 -38.01 -2.07 -7.09
N VAL A 402 -38.24 -2.01 -8.40
CA VAL A 402 -38.52 -3.17 -9.24
C VAL A 402 -37.23 -3.61 -9.93
N ASN A 403 -37.00 -4.92 -10.04
CA ASN A 403 -35.86 -5.42 -10.78
C ASN A 403 -36.04 -5.18 -12.29
N CYS A 404 -35.19 -4.30 -12.81
CA CYS A 404 -35.22 -3.83 -14.19
C CYS A 404 -33.94 -4.17 -14.97
N PHE A 405 -33.00 -4.89 -14.36
CA PHE A 405 -31.64 -5.02 -14.88
C PHE A 405 -31.37 -6.42 -15.43
N GLU A 406 -30.85 -6.47 -16.65
CA GLU A 406 -30.36 -7.71 -17.27
C GLU A 406 -28.88 -7.93 -16.94
N ILE A 407 -28.54 -9.15 -16.52
CA ILE A 407 -27.18 -9.52 -16.08
C ILE A 407 -26.12 -9.16 -17.14
N GLY A 408 -26.37 -9.46 -18.42
CA GLY A 408 -25.42 -9.18 -19.50
C GLY A 408 -25.12 -7.68 -19.68
N GLN A 409 -26.09 -6.80 -19.41
CA GLN A 409 -25.86 -5.35 -19.45
C GLN A 409 -25.02 -4.87 -18.27
N LEU A 410 -25.18 -5.52 -17.11
CA LEU A 410 -24.45 -5.18 -15.88
C LEU A 410 -22.97 -5.55 -15.93
N GLU A 411 -22.59 -6.62 -16.64
CA GLU A 411 -21.18 -6.99 -16.84
C GLU A 411 -20.43 -5.96 -17.70
N VAL A 412 -21.08 -5.48 -18.76
CA VAL A 412 -20.55 -4.40 -19.60
C VAL A 412 -20.43 -3.11 -18.80
N PHE A 413 -21.46 -2.78 -18.02
CA PHE A 413 -21.42 -1.64 -17.11
C PHE A 413 -20.26 -1.74 -16.12
N ALA A 414 -20.05 -2.90 -15.49
CA ALA A 414 -18.99 -3.11 -14.51
C ALA A 414 -17.59 -2.90 -15.11
N HIS A 415 -17.33 -3.41 -16.33
CA HIS A 415 -16.06 -3.17 -17.03
C HIS A 415 -15.85 -1.67 -17.34
N GLN A 416 -16.90 -0.97 -17.75
CA GLN A 416 -16.81 0.47 -18.05
C GLN A 416 -16.57 1.30 -16.79
N VAL A 417 -17.23 0.95 -15.68
CA VAL A 417 -16.97 1.56 -14.38
C VAL A 417 -15.52 1.32 -13.98
N GLU A 418 -15.02 0.09 -14.08
CA GLU A 418 -13.64 -0.25 -13.71
C GLU A 418 -12.61 0.64 -14.41
N SER A 419 -12.73 0.76 -15.74
CA SER A 419 -11.87 1.62 -16.56
C SER A 419 -11.98 3.09 -16.16
N SER A 420 -13.20 3.57 -15.90
CA SER A 420 -13.43 4.96 -15.45
C SER A 420 -12.74 5.25 -14.11
N LEU A 421 -12.76 4.29 -13.19
CA LEU A 421 -12.13 4.42 -11.87
C LEU A 421 -10.61 4.42 -11.99
N GLU A 422 -10.02 3.61 -12.86
CA GLU A 422 -8.57 3.64 -13.14
C GLU A 422 -8.10 5.02 -13.60
N HIS A 423 -8.89 5.69 -14.44
CA HIS A 423 -8.61 7.06 -14.86
C HIS A 423 -8.68 8.07 -13.70
N MET A 424 -9.66 7.94 -12.81
CA MET A 424 -9.79 8.81 -11.63
C MET A 424 -8.67 8.57 -10.60
N LEU A 425 -8.24 7.32 -10.42
CA LEU A 425 -7.19 6.93 -9.47
C LEU A 425 -5.80 7.47 -9.84
N LYS A 426 -5.57 7.84 -11.11
CA LYS A 426 -4.36 8.55 -11.57
C LYS A 426 -4.22 9.97 -11.00
N LYS A 427 -5.28 10.53 -10.39
CA LYS A 427 -5.30 11.81 -9.64
C LYS A 427 -4.86 13.06 -10.42
N ARG A 428 -4.75 12.99 -11.74
CA ARG A 428 -4.44 14.13 -12.60
C ARG A 428 -5.75 14.75 -13.08
N ARG A 429 -5.80 16.07 -13.22
CA ARG A 429 -7.02 16.78 -13.67
C ARG A 429 -7.60 16.22 -14.99
N LYS A 430 -6.74 15.97 -15.97
CA LYS A 430 -7.14 15.40 -17.27
C LYS A 430 -7.70 13.97 -17.15
N THR A 431 -7.11 13.13 -16.28
CA THR A 431 -7.57 11.75 -16.10
C THR A 431 -8.80 11.68 -15.21
N MET A 432 -8.95 12.60 -14.24
CA MET A 432 -10.19 12.79 -13.49
C MET A 432 -11.35 13.18 -14.41
N GLN A 433 -11.12 14.13 -15.33
CA GLN A 433 -12.09 14.48 -16.38
C GLN A 433 -12.49 13.28 -17.21
N GLN A 434 -11.50 12.52 -17.69
CA GLN A 434 -11.72 11.31 -18.49
C GLN A 434 -12.59 10.30 -17.74
N GLY A 435 -12.22 9.99 -16.49
CA GLY A 435 -12.94 9.00 -15.71
C GLY A 435 -14.36 9.44 -15.35
N LEU A 436 -14.57 10.71 -14.98
CA LEU A 436 -15.93 11.23 -14.76
C LEU A 436 -16.79 11.16 -16.03
N ARG A 437 -16.20 11.41 -17.21
CA ARG A 437 -16.88 11.30 -18.50
C ARG A 437 -17.31 9.86 -18.77
N GLU A 438 -16.38 8.91 -18.62
CA GLU A 438 -16.64 7.49 -18.85
C GLU A 438 -17.65 6.91 -17.87
N LEU A 439 -17.57 7.30 -16.59
CA LEU A 439 -18.55 6.91 -15.58
C LEU A 439 -19.94 7.43 -15.95
N ALA A 440 -20.05 8.69 -16.36
CA ALA A 440 -21.32 9.27 -16.81
C ALA A 440 -21.87 8.57 -18.06
N ASP A 441 -21.01 8.23 -19.02
CA ASP A 441 -21.39 7.51 -20.24
C ASP A 441 -21.86 6.08 -19.91
N ALA A 442 -21.18 5.36 -19.00
CA ALA A 442 -21.56 4.03 -18.55
C ALA A 442 -22.94 4.02 -17.86
N VAL A 443 -23.14 4.92 -16.89
CA VAL A 443 -24.42 5.07 -16.18
C VAL A 443 -25.51 5.50 -17.15
N SER A 444 -25.26 6.49 -18.00
CA SER A 444 -26.23 6.95 -19.00
C SER A 444 -26.63 5.81 -19.94
N LYS A 445 -25.68 5.02 -20.43
CA LYS A 445 -25.94 3.88 -21.34
C LYS A 445 -26.83 2.83 -20.66
N LEU A 446 -26.48 2.41 -19.44
CA LEU A 446 -27.25 1.41 -18.68
C LEU A 446 -28.68 1.90 -18.38
N PHE A 447 -28.83 3.13 -17.87
CA PHE A 447 -30.16 3.63 -17.50
C PHE A 447 -31.02 3.99 -18.71
N THR A 448 -30.43 4.29 -19.87
CA THR A 448 -31.20 4.54 -21.10
C THR A 448 -31.71 3.25 -21.74
N SER A 449 -31.04 2.11 -21.53
CA SER A 449 -31.47 0.79 -22.05
C SER A 449 -32.59 0.14 -21.23
N LEU A 450 -32.92 0.68 -20.05
CA LEU A 450 -34.02 0.17 -19.23
C LEU A 450 -35.39 0.38 -19.90
N PRO A 451 -36.39 -0.48 -19.62
CA PRO A 451 -37.78 -0.26 -20.00
C PRO A 451 -38.28 1.13 -19.54
N VAL A 452 -39.28 1.69 -20.23
CA VAL A 452 -39.81 3.03 -19.94
C VAL A 452 -40.29 3.11 -18.48
N GLU A 453 -41.01 2.09 -18.03
CA GLU A 453 -41.57 1.98 -16.68
C GLU A 453 -40.48 2.06 -15.60
N CYS A 454 -39.33 1.45 -15.87
CA CYS A 454 -38.16 1.43 -15.00
C CYS A 454 -37.41 2.77 -14.99
N ARG A 455 -37.34 3.46 -16.13
CA ARG A 455 -36.70 4.78 -16.24
C ARG A 455 -37.48 5.87 -15.51
N GLU A 456 -38.79 5.71 -15.42
CA GLU A 456 -39.67 6.65 -14.72
C GLU A 456 -39.66 6.50 -13.20
N LEU A 457 -39.01 5.46 -12.66
CA LEU A 457 -38.79 5.33 -11.21
C LEU A 457 -38.03 6.57 -10.70
N PRO A 458 -38.43 7.17 -9.56
CA PRO A 458 -37.83 8.42 -9.06
C PRO A 458 -36.29 8.35 -8.93
N GLY A 459 -35.77 7.24 -8.40
CA GLY A 459 -34.33 7.01 -8.29
C GLY A 459 -33.63 6.87 -9.63
N ALA A 460 -34.21 6.10 -10.57
CA ALA A 460 -33.66 5.93 -11.91
C ALA A 460 -33.63 7.24 -12.70
N ARG A 461 -34.70 8.04 -12.60
CA ARG A 461 -34.78 9.37 -13.22
C ARG A 461 -33.72 10.31 -12.65
N ALA A 462 -33.54 10.33 -11.33
CA ALA A 462 -32.50 11.12 -10.68
C ALA A 462 -31.10 10.71 -11.15
N ILE A 463 -30.83 9.39 -11.21
CA ILE A 463 -29.54 8.87 -11.69
C ILE A 463 -29.28 9.28 -13.14
N LEU A 464 -30.27 9.08 -14.02
CA LEU A 464 -30.17 9.42 -15.43
C LEU A 464 -29.96 10.93 -15.65
N GLN A 465 -30.66 11.78 -14.88
CA GLN A 465 -30.49 13.23 -14.92
C GLN A 465 -29.08 13.63 -14.46
N GLY A 466 -28.59 13.08 -13.36
CA GLY A 466 -27.22 13.32 -12.87
C GLY A 466 -26.17 12.90 -13.89
N ALA A 467 -26.36 11.76 -14.55
CA ALA A 467 -25.47 11.27 -15.60
C ALA A 467 -25.47 12.17 -16.83
N SER A 468 -26.63 12.64 -17.27
CA SER A 468 -26.76 13.59 -18.37
C SER A 468 -26.01 14.91 -18.08
N LYS A 469 -26.18 15.45 -16.87
CA LYS A 469 -25.48 16.67 -16.42
C LYS A 469 -23.97 16.51 -16.39
N LEU A 470 -23.50 15.45 -15.74
CA LEU A 470 -22.06 15.16 -15.66
C LEU A 470 -21.46 14.94 -17.05
N ARG A 471 -22.15 14.22 -17.93
CA ARG A 471 -21.73 13.98 -19.31
C ARG A 471 -21.64 15.28 -20.12
N LYS A 472 -22.59 16.21 -19.95
CA LYS A 472 -22.55 17.53 -20.61
C LYS A 472 -21.34 18.36 -20.17
N LEU A 473 -21.11 18.45 -18.85
CA LEU A 473 -20.00 19.23 -18.28
C LEU A 473 -18.62 18.65 -18.61
N THR A 474 -18.48 17.32 -18.59
CA THR A 474 -17.19 16.65 -18.87
C THR A 474 -16.79 16.66 -20.35
N ARG A 475 -17.73 16.92 -21.26
CA ARG A 475 -17.50 17.03 -22.71
C ARG A 475 -17.17 18.46 -23.19
N MET A 476 -17.26 19.47 -22.32
CA MET A 476 -16.83 20.83 -22.66
C MET A 476 -15.29 20.89 -22.79
N THR A 477 -14.77 21.94 -23.45
CA THR A 477 -13.32 22.05 -23.68
C THR A 477 -12.55 22.12 -22.35
N LEU A 478 -11.25 21.80 -22.35
CA LEU A 478 -10.42 21.78 -21.13
C LEU A 478 -10.37 23.12 -20.37
N VAL A 479 -10.55 24.23 -21.11
CA VAL A 479 -10.64 25.59 -20.55
C VAL A 479 -11.95 25.75 -19.79
N ASP A 480 -13.06 25.32 -20.38
CA ASP A 480 -14.40 25.32 -19.75
C ASP A 480 -14.48 24.32 -18.59
N TYR A 481 -13.76 23.19 -18.68
CA TYR A 481 -13.71 22.20 -17.60
C TYR A 481 -13.21 22.81 -16.28
N GLY A 482 -12.29 23.78 -16.32
CA GLY A 482 -11.84 24.46 -15.10
C GLY A 482 -12.88 25.39 -14.48
N ALA A 483 -13.78 25.93 -15.29
CA ALA A 483 -14.85 26.79 -14.82
C ALA A 483 -15.95 25.99 -14.11
N TYR A 484 -16.23 24.77 -14.59
CA TYR A 484 -17.34 23.95 -14.11
C TYR A 484 -16.93 22.77 -13.24
N ILE A 485 -15.69 22.28 -13.36
CA ILE A 485 -15.19 21.16 -12.57
C ILE A 485 -13.91 21.59 -11.86
N LYS A 486 -14.07 21.97 -10.59
CA LYS A 486 -12.97 22.36 -9.71
C LYS A 486 -12.47 21.10 -9.01
N TYR A 487 -11.26 20.68 -9.37
CA TYR A 487 -10.63 19.50 -8.80
C TYR A 487 -9.29 19.87 -8.19
N GLU A 488 -9.17 19.62 -6.90
CA GLU A 488 -7.90 19.62 -6.17
C GLU A 488 -7.62 18.20 -5.71
N ALA A 489 -6.49 17.65 -6.15
CA ALA A 489 -6.16 16.26 -5.89
C ALA A 489 -6.23 15.94 -4.39
N LEU A 490 -7.07 14.94 -4.06
CA LEU A 490 -7.30 14.43 -2.71
C LEU A 490 -7.88 15.43 -1.70
N LYS A 491 -8.31 16.63 -2.14
CA LYS A 491 -8.89 17.65 -1.28
C LYS A 491 -10.34 17.94 -1.60
N SER A 492 -10.63 18.20 -2.88
CA SER A 492 -11.94 18.66 -3.29
C SER A 492 -12.26 18.28 -4.72
N LEU A 493 -13.54 18.08 -4.97
CA LEU A 493 -14.13 17.90 -6.29
C LEU A 493 -15.51 18.54 -6.26
N GLU A 494 -15.66 19.59 -7.05
CA GLU A 494 -16.92 20.30 -7.28
C GLU A 494 -17.25 20.20 -8.76
N VAL A 495 -18.48 19.81 -9.08
CA VAL A 495 -18.99 19.67 -10.45
C VAL A 495 -20.24 20.53 -10.57
N GLY A 496 -20.22 21.53 -11.47
CA GLY A 496 -21.34 22.44 -11.70
C GLY A 496 -21.80 23.19 -10.44
N GLY A 497 -20.88 23.56 -9.55
CA GLY A 497 -21.22 24.20 -8.28
C GLY A 497 -21.56 23.24 -7.14
N VAL A 498 -21.60 21.92 -7.40
CA VAL A 498 -21.99 20.91 -6.40
C VAL A 498 -20.76 20.14 -5.94
N ALA A 499 -20.50 20.13 -4.63
CA ALA A 499 -19.44 19.33 -4.03
C ALA A 499 -19.81 17.85 -4.07
N VAL A 500 -19.02 17.03 -4.77
CA VAL A 500 -19.26 15.57 -4.95
C VAL A 500 -18.08 14.72 -4.49
N HIS A 501 -17.06 15.35 -3.90
CA HIS A 501 -15.84 14.66 -3.48
C HIS A 501 -16.09 13.50 -2.52
N ALA A 502 -16.92 13.72 -1.50
CA ALA A 502 -17.22 12.72 -0.48
C ALA A 502 -17.97 11.52 -1.07
N GLU A 503 -19.00 11.80 -1.88
CA GLU A 503 -19.82 10.77 -2.54
C GLU A 503 -19.02 9.95 -3.55
N LEU A 504 -18.19 10.61 -4.37
CA LEU A 504 -17.34 9.93 -5.34
C LEU A 504 -16.32 9.04 -4.63
N ASN A 505 -15.69 9.52 -3.55
CA ASN A 505 -14.76 8.72 -2.77
C ASN A 505 -15.46 7.53 -2.08
N ALA A 506 -16.68 7.72 -1.57
CA ALA A 506 -17.46 6.64 -0.99
C ALA A 506 -17.79 5.55 -2.02
N PHE A 507 -18.14 5.94 -3.25
CA PHE A 507 -18.37 5.02 -4.35
C PHE A 507 -17.08 4.28 -4.75
N ILE A 508 -15.98 5.00 -4.97
CA ILE A 508 -14.68 4.39 -5.32
C ILE A 508 -14.23 3.42 -4.24
N ALA A 509 -14.35 3.80 -2.97
CA ALA A 509 -13.97 2.97 -1.83
C ALA A 509 -14.83 1.70 -1.76
N ALA A 510 -16.14 1.82 -1.93
CA ALA A 510 -17.02 0.65 -1.98
C ALA A 510 -16.64 -0.30 -3.12
N TRP A 511 -16.54 0.23 -4.33
CA TRP A 511 -16.28 -0.56 -5.53
C TRP A 511 -14.91 -1.25 -5.51
N LYS A 512 -13.85 -0.55 -5.09
CA LYS A 512 -12.47 -1.06 -5.16
C LYS A 512 -12.02 -1.79 -3.90
N LEU A 513 -12.62 -1.52 -2.75
CA LEU A 513 -12.07 -1.94 -1.45
C LEU A 513 -13.00 -2.82 -0.61
N ARG A 514 -14.30 -2.86 -0.92
CA ARG A 514 -15.29 -3.66 -0.18
C ARG A 514 -15.90 -4.68 -1.13
N SER A 515 -17.18 -4.58 -1.43
CA SER A 515 -17.90 -5.40 -2.41
C SER A 515 -18.54 -4.52 -3.49
N ARG A 516 -18.83 -5.11 -4.67
CA ARG A 516 -19.60 -4.40 -5.69
C ARG A 516 -21.00 -4.12 -5.18
N LEU A 517 -21.57 -5.05 -4.40
CA LEU A 517 -22.83 -4.87 -3.69
C LEU A 517 -22.91 -3.54 -2.94
N GLU A 518 -21.93 -3.27 -2.07
CA GLU A 518 -21.89 -2.05 -1.25
C GLU A 518 -21.66 -0.76 -2.04
N ALA A 519 -21.28 -0.86 -3.32
CA ALA A 519 -21.10 0.30 -4.18
C ALA A 519 -22.42 0.90 -4.68
N GLY A 520 -23.53 0.17 -4.55
CA GLY A 520 -24.86 0.59 -5.01
C GLY A 520 -25.32 1.89 -4.36
N GLN A 521 -25.45 1.90 -3.04
CA GLN A 521 -25.94 3.06 -2.31
C GLN A 521 -25.08 4.33 -2.55
N PRO A 522 -23.73 4.30 -2.45
CA PRO A 522 -22.89 5.44 -2.79
C PRO A 522 -23.05 5.93 -4.23
N LEU A 523 -23.21 5.03 -5.20
CA LEU A 523 -23.47 5.39 -6.60
C LEU A 523 -24.78 6.17 -6.73
N GLY A 524 -25.85 5.67 -6.11
CA GLY A 524 -27.16 6.33 -6.10
C GLY A 524 -27.10 7.74 -5.51
N ILE A 525 -26.45 7.89 -4.34
CA ILE A 525 -26.27 9.19 -3.66
C ILE A 525 -25.45 10.15 -4.54
N LEU A 526 -24.35 9.68 -5.14
CA LEU A 526 -23.51 10.48 -6.03
C LEU A 526 -24.33 11.07 -7.19
N PHE A 527 -25.09 10.24 -7.90
CA PHE A 527 -25.83 10.69 -9.06
C PHE A 527 -27.09 11.50 -8.71
N LYS A 528 -27.72 11.23 -7.56
CA LYS A 528 -28.74 12.13 -6.98
C LYS A 528 -28.15 13.50 -6.68
N ARG A 529 -26.93 13.57 -6.15
CA ARG A 529 -26.26 14.84 -5.88
C ARG A 529 -25.90 15.57 -7.17
N LEU A 530 -25.44 14.87 -8.19
CA LEU A 530 -25.20 15.45 -9.53
C LEU A 530 -26.51 15.92 -10.20
N SER A 531 -27.65 15.29 -9.91
CA SER A 531 -28.94 15.72 -10.45
C SER A 531 -29.39 17.09 -9.93
N SER A 532 -28.81 17.60 -8.83
CA SER A 532 -29.12 18.92 -8.27
C SER A 532 -28.33 20.08 -8.89
N ILE A 533 -27.43 19.82 -9.85
CA ILE A 533 -26.68 20.89 -10.55
C ILE A 533 -27.67 21.81 -11.28
N THR A 534 -27.66 23.11 -11.00
CA THR A 534 -28.55 24.11 -11.61
C THR A 534 -27.85 24.88 -12.74
N GLY A 535 -28.62 25.51 -13.64
CA GLY A 535 -28.09 26.45 -14.64
C GLY A 535 -27.43 25.81 -15.88
N HIS A 536 -27.31 24.47 -15.90
CA HIS A 536 -26.75 23.73 -17.02
C HIS A 536 -27.78 22.93 -17.83
N ASP A 537 -29.06 22.98 -17.42
CA ASP A 537 -30.16 22.27 -18.06
C ASP A 537 -30.97 23.14 -19.05
N GLU A 538 -31.04 24.46 -18.86
CA GLU A 538 -32.15 25.25 -19.40
C GLU A 538 -31.86 26.05 -20.68
N ASN A 539 -30.61 26.34 -21.05
CA ASN A 539 -30.36 27.41 -22.03
C ASN A 539 -29.87 27.02 -23.43
N TYR A 540 -29.63 25.74 -23.75
CA TYR A 540 -29.05 25.40 -25.06
C TYR A 540 -30.08 25.00 -26.14
N TRP A 541 -31.26 24.52 -25.75
CA TRP A 541 -32.30 24.16 -26.73
C TRP A 541 -33.21 25.32 -27.13
N HIS A 542 -33.41 26.33 -26.26
CA HIS A 542 -34.21 27.49 -26.61
C HIS A 542 -33.47 28.50 -27.51
N ALA A 543 -32.14 28.65 -27.37
CA ALA A 543 -31.37 29.57 -28.20
C ALA A 543 -31.31 29.16 -29.68
N GLN A 544 -31.24 27.85 -29.99
CA GLN A 544 -31.26 27.37 -31.38
C GLN A 544 -32.65 27.33 -32.02
N ALA A 545 -33.72 27.26 -31.21
CA ALA A 545 -35.09 27.35 -31.73
C ALA A 545 -35.51 28.79 -32.06
N SER A 546 -34.94 29.79 -31.36
CA SER A 546 -35.19 31.21 -31.64
C SER A 546 -34.35 31.81 -32.78
N GLU A 547 -33.21 31.20 -33.13
CA GLU A 547 -32.37 31.64 -34.27
C GLU A 547 -32.75 30.95 -35.61
N GLY A 548 -33.66 29.98 -35.59
CA GLY A 548 -34.18 29.31 -36.80
C GLY A 548 -35.47 29.92 -37.37
N LEU A 549 -35.96 31.02 -36.80
CA LEU A 549 -37.22 31.68 -37.20
C LEU A 549 -37.07 33.19 -37.44
N SER A 550 -35.85 33.69 -37.68
CA SER A 550 -35.59 35.07 -38.09
C SER A 550 -35.05 35.15 -39.51
#